data_AF-A0A0L1IAH5-F1
#
_entry.id   AF-A0A0L1IAH5-F1
#
_cell.length_a   1.000
_cell.length_b   1.000
_cell.length_c   1.000
_cell.angle_alpha   90.00
_cell.angle_beta   90.00
_cell.angle_gamma   90.00
#
_symmetry.space_group_name_H-M   'P 1'
#
loop_
_entity.id
_entity.type
_entity.pdbx_description
1 polymer ?
#
loop_
_entity_poly.entity_id
_entity_poly.type
_entity_poly.pdbx_seq_one_letter_code
_entity_poly.pdbx_strand_id
1 'polypeptide(L)'
;MEEDSFKNRLLKRNIDIWIEKYRPEFLDEVVGNPFVINTLKSIITSGNMPNLLLAGAPGTGKTTSILCLASEMLGNQAKKAVSELNASDDRELIDDQVLKRILKICDLENIKYTDDGLDALTFIADGDLRKAVNCLQSTYAGLEVINKENVLHICDIPSPERIENLLKHCVNSEWKKAHDIAYSMIKEGHTPYDISLTSSNVLRRFNIGSEVYKLNFKIGAMACNTTPPG
;
A
#
# COMPACT_ATOMS: atom_id res chain seq x y z
N MET A 1 -0.54 7.09 -12.25
CA MET A 1 -0.29 6.72 -13.66
C MET A 1 -0.09 5.20 -13.86
N GLU A 2 -0.02 4.38 -12.82
CA GLU A 2 0.24 2.92 -12.96
C GLU A 2 -0.99 2.01 -12.76
N GLU A 3 -2.07 2.46 -12.12
CA GLU A 3 -3.33 1.69 -12.03
C GLU A 3 -4.00 1.45 -13.39
N ASP A 4 -3.81 2.39 -14.31
CA ASP A 4 -4.24 2.23 -15.70
C ASP A 4 -3.55 1.01 -16.36
N SER A 5 -2.35 0.61 -15.93
CA SER A 5 -1.62 -0.48 -16.58
C SER A 5 -2.16 -1.88 -16.25
N PHE A 6 -2.77 -2.04 -15.08
CA PHE A 6 -3.32 -3.33 -14.63
C PHE A 6 -4.71 -3.58 -15.20
N LYS A 7 -5.59 -2.57 -15.19
CA LYS A 7 -6.86 -2.59 -15.95
C LYS A 7 -6.60 -2.83 -17.44
N ASN A 8 -5.58 -2.19 -18.02
CA ASN A 8 -5.20 -2.39 -19.42
C ASN A 8 -4.55 -3.76 -19.72
N ARG A 9 -4.02 -4.49 -18.72
CA ARG A 9 -3.52 -5.86 -18.90
C ARG A 9 -4.63 -6.90 -18.89
N LEU A 10 -5.67 -6.70 -18.08
CA LEU A 10 -6.86 -7.57 -18.06
C LEU A 10 -7.69 -7.39 -19.33
N LEU A 11 -7.83 -6.16 -19.84
CA LEU A 11 -8.48 -5.88 -21.13
C LEU A 11 -7.81 -6.57 -22.33
N LYS A 12 -6.52 -6.90 -22.26
CA LYS A 12 -5.78 -7.63 -23.33
C LYS A 12 -6.03 -9.14 -23.35
N ARG A 13 -6.67 -9.70 -22.32
CA ARG A 13 -7.08 -11.11 -22.23
C ARG A 13 -8.55 -11.10 -21.87
N ASN A 14 -9.46 -11.13 -22.86
CA ASN A 14 -10.93 -11.13 -22.75
C ASN A 14 -11.51 -12.13 -21.68
N ILE A 15 -11.26 -11.87 -20.41
CA ILE A 15 -11.73 -12.61 -19.24
C ILE A 15 -12.23 -11.56 -18.26
N ASP A 16 -13.30 -10.87 -18.65
CA ASP A 16 -14.02 -10.00 -17.73
C ASP A 16 -14.66 -10.88 -16.66
N ILE A 17 -14.33 -10.64 -15.40
CA ILE A 17 -14.98 -11.28 -14.26
C ILE A 17 -16.47 -10.92 -14.33
N TRP A 18 -17.35 -11.93 -14.35
CA TRP A 18 -18.79 -11.71 -14.59
C TRP A 18 -19.43 -10.74 -13.60
N ILE A 19 -18.92 -10.70 -12.36
CA ILE A 19 -19.38 -9.76 -11.32
C ILE A 19 -19.16 -8.30 -11.74
N GLU A 20 -18.04 -7.98 -12.41
CA GLU A 20 -17.78 -6.63 -12.92
C GLU A 20 -18.43 -6.42 -14.29
N LYS A 21 -18.46 -7.46 -15.13
CA LYS A 21 -19.04 -7.40 -16.47
C LYS A 21 -20.55 -7.09 -16.46
N TYR A 22 -21.28 -7.64 -15.49
CA TYR A 22 -22.72 -7.45 -15.31
C TYR A 22 -23.03 -6.51 -14.15
N ARG A 23 -22.06 -5.70 -13.70
CA ARG A 23 -22.31 -4.67 -12.69
C ARG A 23 -23.27 -3.63 -13.29
N PRO A 24 -24.42 -3.35 -12.62
CA PRO A 24 -25.35 -2.33 -13.05
C PRO A 24 -24.68 -0.98 -13.34
N GLU A 25 -25.01 -0.37 -14.48
CA GLU A 25 -24.56 0.98 -14.84
C GLU A 25 -25.63 2.03 -14.51
N PHE A 26 -26.89 1.61 -14.49
CA PHE A 26 -28.04 2.45 -14.19
C PHE A 26 -28.74 2.00 -12.92
N LEU A 27 -29.34 2.96 -12.22
CA LEU A 27 -30.08 2.71 -10.98
C LEU A 27 -31.33 1.84 -11.21
N ASP A 28 -31.85 1.82 -12.44
CA ASP A 28 -32.92 0.92 -12.90
C ASP A 28 -32.52 -0.55 -12.98
N GLU A 29 -31.23 -0.83 -13.15
CA GLU A 29 -30.69 -2.19 -13.26
C GLU A 29 -30.36 -2.78 -11.87
N VAL A 30 -30.33 -1.95 -10.83
CA VAL A 30 -30.08 -2.41 -9.47
C VAL A 30 -31.32 -3.13 -8.94
N VAL A 31 -31.18 -4.42 -8.67
CA VAL A 31 -32.27 -5.23 -8.11
C VAL A 31 -32.17 -5.27 -6.58
N GLY A 32 -33.26 -4.95 -5.91
CA GLY A 32 -33.40 -5.01 -4.44
C GLY A 32 -33.68 -3.65 -3.79
N ASN A 33 -34.39 -3.66 -2.66
CA ASN A 33 -34.74 -2.45 -1.89
C ASN A 33 -35.37 -1.31 -2.74
N PRO A 34 -36.55 -1.51 -3.35
CA PRO A 34 -37.17 -0.54 -4.26
C PRO A 34 -37.44 0.82 -3.60
N PHE A 35 -37.65 0.83 -2.28
CA PHE A 35 -37.78 2.05 -1.51
C PHE A 35 -36.53 2.94 -1.57
N VAL A 36 -35.34 2.33 -1.43
CA VAL A 36 -34.06 3.05 -1.46
C VAL A 36 -33.79 3.57 -2.87
N ILE A 37 -34.02 2.74 -3.89
CA ILE A 37 -33.87 3.11 -5.31
C ILE A 37 -34.75 4.30 -5.66
N ASN A 38 -36.02 4.29 -5.25
CA ASN A 38 -36.94 5.41 -5.50
C ASN A 38 -36.50 6.70 -4.78
N THR A 39 -35.95 6.58 -3.58
CA THR A 39 -35.38 7.71 -2.84
C THR A 39 -34.17 8.29 -3.58
N LEU A 40 -33.26 7.45 -4.05
CA LEU A 40 -32.09 7.85 -4.84
C LEU A 40 -32.51 8.51 -6.17
N LYS A 41 -33.52 8.00 -6.87
CA LYS A 41 -34.10 8.66 -8.06
C LYS A 41 -34.69 10.03 -7.77
N SER A 42 -35.30 10.18 -6.60
CA SER A 42 -35.86 11.46 -6.17
C SER A 42 -34.75 12.48 -5.92
N ILE A 43 -33.62 12.04 -5.38
CA ILE A 43 -32.41 12.86 -5.21
C ILE A 43 -31.89 13.34 -6.57
N ILE A 44 -31.77 12.45 -7.56
CA ILE A 44 -31.35 12.81 -8.94
C ILE A 44 -32.28 13.87 -9.52
N THR A 45 -33.59 13.66 -9.43
CA THR A 45 -34.60 14.58 -9.99
C THR A 45 -34.57 15.95 -9.29
N SER A 46 -34.34 15.95 -7.98
CA SER A 46 -34.24 17.20 -7.20
C SER A 46 -32.92 17.94 -7.41
N GLY A 47 -31.86 17.26 -7.86
CA GLY A 47 -30.51 17.79 -7.98
C GLY A 47 -29.83 18.14 -6.65
N ASN A 48 -30.49 17.88 -5.51
CA ASN A 48 -29.97 18.21 -4.18
C ASN A 48 -29.46 16.94 -3.50
N MET A 49 -28.14 16.76 -3.48
CA MET A 49 -27.50 15.60 -2.89
C MET A 49 -27.23 15.80 -1.40
N PRO A 50 -27.95 15.10 -0.49
CA PRO A 50 -27.60 15.09 0.92
C PRO A 50 -26.41 14.15 1.19
N ASN A 51 -25.84 14.22 2.40
CA ASN A 51 -24.90 13.20 2.87
C ASN A 51 -25.66 11.89 3.12
N LEU A 52 -25.23 10.81 2.45
CA LEU A 52 -25.88 9.50 2.52
C LEU A 52 -25.01 8.47 3.24
N LEU A 53 -25.64 7.63 4.07
CA LEU A 53 -25.05 6.44 4.66
C LEU A 53 -25.84 5.21 4.20
N LEU A 54 -25.21 4.34 3.41
CA LEU A 54 -25.82 3.08 2.98
C LEU A 54 -25.29 1.92 3.82
N ALA A 55 -26.18 1.27 4.57
CA ALA A 55 -25.86 0.12 5.42
C ALA A 55 -26.70 -1.11 5.05
N GLY A 56 -26.11 -2.31 5.13
CA GLY A 56 -26.79 -3.57 4.79
C GLY A 56 -25.83 -4.72 4.53
N ALA A 57 -26.35 -5.94 4.38
CA ALA A 57 -25.59 -7.17 4.15
C ALA A 57 -24.64 -7.08 2.93
N PRO A 58 -23.52 -7.80 2.89
CA PRO A 58 -22.60 -7.79 1.73
C PRO A 58 -23.32 -8.26 0.45
N GLY A 59 -22.95 -7.69 -0.70
CA GLY A 59 -23.53 -8.07 -1.99
C GLY A 59 -24.91 -7.47 -2.32
N THR A 60 -25.50 -6.62 -1.47
CA THR A 60 -26.82 -6.00 -1.72
C THR A 60 -26.79 -4.75 -2.61
N GLY A 61 -25.72 -4.55 -3.38
CA GLY A 61 -25.65 -3.44 -4.35
C GLY A 61 -25.36 -2.04 -3.78
N LYS A 62 -24.95 -1.87 -2.52
CA LYS A 62 -24.71 -0.53 -1.92
C LYS A 62 -23.70 0.32 -2.69
N THR A 63 -22.51 -0.24 -2.94
CA THR A 63 -21.44 0.43 -3.70
C THR A 63 -21.90 0.72 -5.12
N THR A 64 -22.56 -0.26 -5.76
CA THR A 64 -23.12 -0.13 -7.11
C THR A 64 -24.16 0.99 -7.19
N SER A 65 -25.06 1.11 -6.22
CA SER A 65 -26.09 2.16 -6.19
C SER A 65 -25.50 3.57 -6.11
N ILE A 66 -24.43 3.78 -5.34
CA ILE A 66 -23.74 5.07 -5.26
C ILE A 66 -23.06 5.41 -6.59
N LEU A 67 -22.42 4.43 -7.22
CA LEU A 67 -21.76 4.63 -8.51
C LEU A 67 -22.77 4.93 -9.64
N CYS A 68 -23.91 4.23 -9.66
CA CYS A 68 -25.02 4.52 -10.58
C CYS A 68 -25.57 5.93 -10.35
N LEU A 69 -25.85 6.27 -9.08
CA LEU A 69 -26.35 7.60 -8.68
C LEU A 69 -25.41 8.71 -9.15
N ALA A 70 -24.10 8.56 -8.89
CA ALA A 70 -23.11 9.56 -9.24
C ALA A 70 -22.95 9.69 -10.77
N SER A 71 -23.02 8.58 -11.50
CA SER A 71 -22.97 8.55 -12.96
C SER A 71 -24.19 9.21 -13.58
N GLU A 72 -25.38 8.96 -13.06
CA GLU A 72 -26.62 9.57 -13.55
C GLU A 72 -26.71 11.07 -13.21
N MET A 73 -26.27 11.47 -12.00
CA MET A 73 -26.33 12.87 -11.57
C MET A 73 -25.30 13.77 -12.27
N LEU A 74 -24.09 13.25 -12.54
CA LEU A 74 -22.96 14.04 -13.08
C LEU A 74 -22.65 13.73 -14.54
N GLY A 75 -23.24 12.67 -15.11
CA GLY A 75 -23.03 12.23 -16.49
C GLY A 75 -21.55 12.04 -16.82
N ASN A 76 -21.12 12.63 -17.95
CA ASN A 76 -19.73 12.57 -18.41
C ASN A 76 -18.70 13.20 -17.45
N GLN A 77 -19.15 13.99 -16.48
CA GLN A 77 -18.28 14.60 -15.47
C GLN A 77 -18.06 13.69 -14.25
N ALA A 78 -18.79 12.59 -14.12
CA ALA A 78 -18.68 11.68 -12.97
C ALA A 78 -17.23 11.23 -12.73
N LYS A 79 -16.46 10.92 -13.79
CA LYS A 79 -15.04 10.53 -13.68
C LYS A 79 -14.12 11.59 -13.08
N LYS A 80 -14.51 12.88 -13.12
CA LYS A 80 -13.71 14.00 -12.60
C LYS A 80 -14.23 14.54 -11.27
N ALA A 81 -15.54 14.45 -11.05
CA ALA A 81 -16.22 15.04 -9.90
C ALA A 81 -16.50 14.03 -8.78
N VAL A 82 -16.32 12.73 -9.02
CA VAL A 82 -16.50 11.67 -8.03
C VAL A 82 -15.13 11.17 -7.57
N SER A 83 -14.92 11.20 -6.26
CA SER A 83 -13.78 10.55 -5.61
C SER A 83 -14.32 9.33 -4.84
N GLU A 84 -14.09 8.13 -5.34
CA GLU A 84 -14.33 6.89 -4.62
C GLU A 84 -13.11 6.61 -3.72
N LEU A 85 -13.36 6.33 -2.44
CA LEU A 85 -12.33 5.91 -1.50
C LEU A 85 -12.81 4.63 -0.83
N ASN A 86 -12.16 3.53 -1.14
CA ASN A 86 -12.41 2.22 -0.55
C ASN A 86 -11.41 1.91 0.58
N ALA A 87 -11.76 0.97 1.45
CA ALA A 87 -10.86 0.49 2.51
C ALA A 87 -9.57 -0.16 1.97
N SER A 88 -9.52 -0.50 0.67
CA SER A 88 -8.31 -0.95 -0.01
C SER A 88 -7.42 0.19 -0.51
N ASP A 89 -7.99 1.38 -0.69
CA ASP A 89 -7.30 2.57 -1.20
C ASP A 89 -6.48 3.26 -0.08
N ASP A 90 -6.68 2.82 1.17
CA ASP A 90 -5.85 3.09 2.34
C ASP A 90 -4.51 2.31 2.34
N ARG A 91 -4.17 1.59 1.26
CA ARG A 91 -2.82 1.08 1.09
C ARG A 91 -1.99 2.08 0.30
N GLU A 92 -1.16 2.77 1.09
CA GLU A 92 -0.09 3.70 0.69
C GLU A 92 -0.59 5.14 0.54
N LEU A 93 -0.64 5.88 1.66
CA LEU A 93 -0.38 7.32 1.55
C LEU A 93 0.94 7.47 0.79
N ILE A 94 0.93 8.24 -0.30
CA ILE A 94 2.14 8.61 -1.02
C ILE A 94 3.11 9.16 0.03
N ASP A 95 4.33 8.62 0.10
CA ASP A 95 5.36 8.99 1.09
C ASP A 95 5.47 10.53 1.25
N ASP A 96 5.27 11.29 0.16
CA ASP A 96 5.18 12.76 0.12
C ASP A 96 4.08 13.37 1.01
N GLN A 97 2.90 12.76 1.06
CA GLN A 97 1.77 13.23 1.88
C GLN A 97 2.01 12.96 3.37
N VAL A 98 2.59 11.81 3.69
CA VAL A 98 3.01 11.45 5.06
C VAL A 98 4.07 12.45 5.53
N LEU A 99 5.10 12.67 4.71
CA LEU A 99 6.18 13.61 4.99
C LEU A 99 5.68 15.03 5.20
N LYS A 100 4.82 15.56 4.32
CA LYS A 100 4.19 16.88 4.47
C LYS A 100 3.43 17.00 5.80
N ARG A 101 2.76 15.93 6.23
CA ARG A 101 1.99 15.94 7.47
C ARG A 101 2.90 15.89 8.70
N ILE A 102 3.97 15.10 8.67
CA ILE A 102 4.98 15.03 9.73
C ILE A 102 5.69 16.38 9.89
N LEU A 103 6.13 17.00 8.79
CA LEU A 103 6.77 18.32 8.82
C LEU A 103 5.91 19.36 9.52
N LYS A 104 4.61 19.39 9.18
CA LYS A 104 3.65 20.29 9.84
C LYS A 104 3.54 20.04 11.35
N ILE A 105 3.64 18.79 11.80
CA ILE A 105 3.61 18.45 13.23
C ILE A 105 4.92 18.90 13.89
N CYS A 106 6.07 18.66 13.26
CA CYS A 106 7.36 19.12 13.75
C CYS A 106 7.40 20.65 13.93
N ASP A 107 6.85 21.41 12.98
CA ASP A 107 6.79 22.87 13.06
C ASP A 107 5.88 23.36 14.20
N LEU A 108 4.72 22.70 14.40
CA LEU A 108 3.76 23.07 15.44
C LEU A 108 4.29 22.76 16.85
N GLU A 109 4.97 21.63 17.00
CA GLU A 109 5.53 21.16 18.28
C GLU A 109 6.97 21.63 18.53
N ASN A 110 7.55 22.40 17.59
CA ASN A 110 8.92 22.90 17.61
C ASN A 110 9.98 21.78 17.82
N ILE A 111 9.80 20.66 17.11
CA ILE A 111 10.65 19.47 17.19
C ILE A 111 11.88 19.64 16.30
N LYS A 112 13.07 19.31 16.83
CA LYS A 112 14.31 19.27 16.03
C LYS A 112 14.38 17.97 15.23
N TYR A 113 14.56 18.09 13.93
CA TYR A 113 14.67 16.95 13.03
C TYR A 113 15.83 17.11 12.03
N THR A 114 16.17 16.00 11.40
CA THR A 114 17.14 15.87 10.32
C THR A 114 16.47 15.18 9.13
N ASP A 115 16.89 15.49 7.90
CA ASP A 115 16.24 14.96 6.68
C ASP A 115 16.31 13.42 6.64
N ASP A 116 17.43 12.83 7.05
CA ASP A 116 17.62 11.38 7.16
C ASP A 116 16.72 10.74 8.24
N GLY A 117 16.42 11.48 9.32
CA GLY A 117 15.45 11.07 10.33
C GLY A 117 14.02 11.04 9.79
N LEU A 118 13.63 12.03 8.99
CA LEU A 118 12.32 12.06 8.34
C LEU A 118 12.16 10.96 7.29
N ASP A 119 13.22 10.70 6.53
CA ASP A 119 13.26 9.59 5.56
C ASP A 119 13.12 8.24 6.27
N ALA A 120 13.84 8.02 7.37
CA ALA A 120 13.71 6.81 8.17
C ALA A 120 12.29 6.64 8.74
N LEU A 121 11.67 7.74 9.20
CA LEU A 121 10.34 7.71 9.78
C LEU A 121 9.27 7.42 8.72
N THR A 122 9.40 8.00 7.53
CA THR A 122 8.54 7.72 6.37
C THR A 122 8.76 6.28 5.88
N PHE A 123 10.00 5.79 5.91
CA PHE A 123 10.32 4.40 5.59
C PHE A 123 9.58 3.41 6.50
N ILE A 124 9.58 3.68 7.81
CA ILE A 124 8.92 2.84 8.82
C ILE A 124 7.39 2.95 8.72
N ALA A 125 6.88 4.14 8.43
CA ALA A 125 5.46 4.40 8.31
C ALA A 125 4.78 3.53 7.23
N ASP A 126 5.49 3.24 6.12
CA ASP A 126 4.97 2.41 5.01
C ASP A 126 3.57 2.89 4.53
N GLY A 127 3.41 4.21 4.42
CA GLY A 127 2.14 4.84 4.05
C GLY A 127 1.07 4.89 5.15
N ASP A 128 1.36 4.47 6.38
CA ASP A 128 0.46 4.60 7.54
C ASP A 128 0.85 5.84 8.39
N LEU A 129 0.01 6.88 8.33
CA LEU A 129 0.20 8.11 9.09
C LEU A 129 0.08 7.91 10.61
N ARG A 130 -0.78 7.00 11.08
CA ARG A 130 -0.92 6.73 12.52
C ARG A 130 0.37 6.12 13.04
N LYS A 131 0.94 5.17 12.30
CA LYS A 131 2.24 4.58 12.61
C LYS A 131 3.33 5.66 12.62
N ALA A 132 3.37 6.52 11.61
CA ALA A 132 4.33 7.61 11.51
C ALA A 132 4.29 8.55 12.73
N VAL A 133 3.10 9.02 13.11
CA VAL A 133 2.91 9.95 14.24
C VAL A 133 3.30 9.30 15.56
N ASN A 134 2.93 8.03 15.77
CA ASN A 134 3.32 7.29 16.98
C ASN A 134 4.84 7.13 17.08
N CYS A 135 5.52 6.78 15.97
CA CYS A 135 6.97 6.69 15.94
C CYS A 135 7.64 8.04 16.20
N LEU A 136 7.10 9.12 15.63
CA LEU A 136 7.60 10.49 15.83
C LEU A 136 7.50 10.89 17.30
N GLN A 137 6.33 10.70 17.91
CA GLN A 137 6.10 11.04 19.31
C GLN A 137 6.98 10.21 20.25
N SER A 138 7.10 8.90 20.03
CA SER A 138 7.95 8.03 20.85
C SER A 138 9.43 8.42 20.73
N THR A 139 9.89 8.76 19.53
CA THR A 139 11.28 9.17 19.30
C THR A 139 11.57 10.50 19.96
N TYR A 140 10.66 11.49 19.83
CA TYR A 140 10.80 12.78 20.47
C TYR A 140 10.76 12.68 22.00
N ALA A 141 9.82 11.90 22.54
CA ALA A 141 9.69 11.71 23.99
C ALA A 141 10.91 11.00 24.62
N GLY A 142 11.59 10.13 23.86
CA GLY A 142 12.77 9.41 24.35
C GLY A 142 14.09 10.16 24.17
N LEU A 143 14.28 10.82 23.02
CA LEU A 143 15.60 11.27 22.55
C LEU A 143 15.64 12.74 22.08
N GLU A 144 14.52 13.46 22.15
CA GLU A 144 14.32 14.90 21.84
C GLU A 144 14.65 15.37 20.41
N VAL A 145 15.45 14.61 19.66
CA VAL A 145 15.87 14.90 18.29
C VAL A 145 15.51 13.74 17.38
N ILE A 146 14.92 14.05 16.23
CA ILE A 146 14.56 13.07 15.21
C ILE A 146 15.72 12.92 14.22
N ASN A 147 16.48 11.84 14.36
CA ASN A 147 17.52 11.40 13.43
C ASN A 147 17.33 9.93 13.06
N LYS A 148 18.04 9.46 12.01
CA LYS A 148 17.90 8.07 11.53
C LYS A 148 18.19 7.04 12.61
N GLU A 149 19.23 7.25 13.42
CA GLU A 149 19.67 6.33 14.47
C GLU A 149 18.63 6.20 15.59
N ASN A 150 18.12 7.33 16.10
CA ASN A 150 17.11 7.41 17.15
C ASN A 150 15.80 6.77 16.70
N VAL A 151 15.38 7.05 15.47
CA VAL A 151 14.14 6.49 14.90
C VAL A 151 14.24 4.97 14.77
N LEU A 152 15.34 4.45 14.22
CA LEU A 152 15.57 3.01 14.08
C LEU A 152 15.69 2.31 15.45
N HIS A 153 16.36 2.94 16.41
CA HIS A 153 16.52 2.42 17.76
C HIS A 153 15.19 2.35 18.53
N ILE A 154 14.36 3.40 18.47
CA ILE A 154 13.06 3.44 19.16
C ILE A 154 12.07 2.45 18.55
N CYS A 155 12.13 2.25 17.24
CA CYS A 155 11.20 1.37 16.54
C CYS A 155 11.67 -0.09 16.51
N ASP A 156 12.88 -0.40 16.99
CA ASP A 156 13.50 -1.72 17.01
C ASP A 156 13.53 -2.41 15.63
N ILE A 157 13.88 -1.63 14.60
CA ILE A 157 13.90 -2.11 13.21
C ILE A 157 15.35 -2.30 12.77
N PRO A 158 15.69 -3.43 12.12
CA PRO A 158 17.02 -3.63 11.58
C PRO A 158 17.33 -2.58 10.52
N SER A 159 18.55 -2.03 10.55
CA SER A 159 18.95 -0.95 9.63
C SER A 159 18.74 -1.38 8.15
N PRO A 160 18.07 -0.56 7.32
CA PRO A 160 17.81 -0.89 5.91
C PRO A 160 19.06 -1.26 5.10
N GLU A 161 20.20 -0.63 5.38
CA GLU A 161 21.49 -0.90 4.72
C GLU A 161 22.00 -2.32 4.96
N ARG A 162 21.82 -2.85 6.18
CA ARG A 162 22.21 -4.24 6.50
C ARG A 162 21.34 -5.24 5.76
N ILE A 163 20.04 -4.93 5.64
CA ILE A 163 19.09 -5.74 4.87
C ILE A 163 19.41 -5.67 3.38
N GLU A 164 19.78 -4.50 2.85
CA GLU A 164 20.23 -4.35 1.47
C GLU A 164 21.49 -5.19 1.20
N ASN A 165 22.48 -5.17 2.10
CA ASN A 165 23.68 -6.00 1.98
C ASN A 165 23.37 -7.50 2.06
N LEU A 166 22.46 -7.91 2.96
CA LEU A 166 21.94 -9.27 3.01
C LEU A 166 21.33 -9.69 1.66
N LEU A 167 20.47 -8.86 1.09
CA LEU A 167 19.81 -9.12 -0.20
C LEU A 167 20.82 -9.17 -1.35
N LYS A 168 21.83 -8.29 -1.36
CA LYS A 168 22.94 -8.33 -2.35
C LYS A 168 23.71 -9.65 -2.28
N HIS A 169 24.03 -10.15 -1.09
CA HIS A 169 24.68 -11.46 -0.93
C HIS A 169 23.78 -12.62 -1.39
N CYS A 170 22.46 -12.52 -1.18
CA CYS A 170 21.49 -13.48 -1.73
C CYS A 170 21.51 -13.48 -3.27
N VAL A 171 21.50 -12.30 -3.91
CA VAL A 171 21.59 -12.18 -5.38
C VAL A 171 22.90 -12.76 -5.92
N ASN A 172 24.01 -12.51 -5.23
CA ASN A 172 25.34 -13.01 -5.60
C ASN A 172 25.55 -14.50 -5.28
N SER A 173 24.53 -15.21 -4.79
CA SER A 173 24.61 -16.63 -4.40
C SER A 173 25.59 -16.91 -3.24
N GLU A 174 25.92 -15.89 -2.45
CA GLU A 174 26.82 -15.97 -1.29
C GLU A 174 26.02 -16.26 0.00
N TRP A 175 25.35 -17.41 0.04
CA TRP A 175 24.38 -17.74 1.09
C TRP A 175 24.96 -17.73 2.52
N LYS A 176 26.24 -18.12 2.70
CA LYS A 176 26.89 -18.12 4.02
C LYS A 176 26.98 -16.71 4.59
N LYS A 177 27.46 -15.75 3.80
CA LYS A 177 27.56 -14.34 4.22
C LYS A 177 26.18 -13.74 4.48
N ALA A 178 25.19 -14.04 3.64
CA ALA A 178 23.81 -13.60 3.85
C ALA A 178 23.24 -14.17 5.17
N HIS A 179 23.49 -15.46 5.44
CA HIS A 179 23.10 -16.12 6.68
C HIS A 179 23.78 -15.50 7.90
N ASP A 180 25.09 -15.25 7.84
CA ASP A 180 25.84 -14.62 8.94
C ASP A 180 25.28 -13.23 9.28
N ILE A 181 24.93 -12.45 8.27
CA ILE A 181 24.29 -11.13 8.43
C ILE A 181 22.91 -11.27 9.08
N ALA A 182 22.06 -12.17 8.58
CA ALA A 182 20.73 -12.42 9.16
C ALA A 182 20.83 -12.90 10.62
N TYR A 183 21.77 -13.81 10.89
CA TYR A 183 22.02 -14.37 12.21
C TYR A 183 22.54 -13.31 13.19
N SER A 184 23.39 -12.38 12.72
CA SER A 184 23.85 -11.25 13.54
C SER A 184 22.68 -10.38 14.01
N MET A 185 21.70 -10.10 13.14
CA MET A 185 20.52 -9.30 13.50
C MET A 185 19.63 -10.01 14.52
N ILE A 186 19.45 -11.33 14.37
CA ILE A 186 18.70 -12.13 15.36
C ILE A 186 19.40 -12.11 16.71
N LYS A 187 20.74 -12.21 16.73
CA LYS A 187 21.54 -12.18 17.96
C LYS A 187 21.47 -10.83 18.67
N GLU A 188 21.27 -9.74 17.93
CA GLU A 188 21.07 -8.39 18.46
C GLU A 188 19.66 -8.17 19.04
N GLY A 189 18.74 -9.11 18.83
CA GLY A 189 17.40 -9.10 19.42
C GLY A 189 16.27 -8.95 18.41
N HIS A 190 16.56 -8.70 17.14
CA HIS A 190 15.52 -8.55 16.13
C HIS A 190 14.80 -9.86 15.84
N THR A 191 13.48 -9.80 15.69
CA THR A 191 12.71 -10.99 15.36
C THR A 191 12.89 -11.35 13.87
N PRO A 192 12.80 -12.64 13.51
CA PRO A 192 12.79 -13.05 12.10
C PRO A 192 11.67 -12.38 11.28
N TYR A 193 10.56 -12.04 11.94
CA TYR A 193 9.45 -11.32 11.33
C TYR A 193 9.88 -9.91 10.92
N ASP A 194 10.51 -9.13 11.80
CA ASP A 194 10.96 -7.77 11.51
C ASP A 194 12.01 -7.73 10.40
N ILE A 195 12.90 -8.73 10.39
CA ILE A 195 13.87 -8.92 9.31
C ILE A 195 13.15 -9.16 7.98
N SER A 196 12.12 -10.02 7.95
CA SER A 196 11.36 -10.33 6.73
C SER A 196 10.51 -9.14 6.24
N LEU A 197 9.91 -8.40 7.17
CA LEU A 197 9.09 -7.23 6.88
C LEU A 197 9.96 -6.10 6.32
N THR A 198 11.09 -5.82 6.98
CA THR A 198 12.05 -4.82 6.52
C THR A 198 12.64 -5.21 5.18
N SER A 199 12.93 -6.50 4.96
CA SER A 199 13.35 -7.02 3.64
C SER A 199 12.33 -6.73 2.55
N SER A 200 11.04 -6.90 2.84
CA SER A 200 9.96 -6.60 1.88
C SER A 200 9.85 -5.10 1.59
N ASN A 201 10.04 -4.25 2.60
CA ASN A 201 10.01 -2.80 2.44
C ASN A 201 11.22 -2.27 1.65
N VAL A 202 12.41 -2.82 1.92
CA VAL A 202 13.63 -2.56 1.15
C VAL A 202 13.40 -3.02 -0.29
N LEU A 203 12.95 -4.24 -0.55
CA LEU A 203 12.71 -4.72 -1.92
C LEU A 203 11.70 -3.89 -2.71
N ARG A 204 10.67 -3.32 -2.07
CA ARG A 204 9.70 -2.43 -2.73
C ARG A 204 10.30 -1.08 -3.14
N ARG A 205 11.18 -0.51 -2.31
CA ARG A 205 11.80 0.80 -2.54
C ARG A 205 13.07 0.73 -3.38
N PHE A 206 13.78 -0.40 -3.34
CA PHE A 206 14.91 -0.67 -4.20
C PHE A 206 14.41 -1.18 -5.55
N ASN A 207 14.51 -0.32 -6.56
CA ASN A 207 14.28 -0.66 -7.95
C ASN A 207 15.41 -1.60 -8.43
N ILE A 208 15.35 -2.88 -8.06
CA ILE A 208 16.26 -3.92 -8.58
C ILE A 208 15.83 -4.26 -10.02
N GLY A 209 15.86 -3.25 -10.88
CA GLY A 209 15.37 -3.30 -12.26
C GLY A 209 16.26 -4.10 -13.22
N SER A 210 17.40 -4.65 -12.77
CA SER A 210 18.32 -5.39 -13.65
C SER A 210 18.83 -6.72 -13.11
N GLU A 211 18.82 -6.97 -11.79
CA GLU A 211 19.34 -8.22 -11.21
C GLU A 211 18.25 -9.25 -10.83
N VAL A 212 17.02 -8.83 -10.51
CA VAL A 212 15.91 -9.78 -10.25
C VAL A 212 15.51 -10.54 -11.52
N TYR A 213 15.66 -9.93 -12.70
CA TYR A 213 15.50 -10.66 -13.97
C TYR A 213 16.52 -11.79 -14.15
N LYS A 214 17.72 -11.70 -13.54
CA LYS A 214 18.71 -12.79 -13.54
C LYS A 214 18.37 -13.89 -12.53
N LEU A 215 17.71 -13.56 -11.42
CA LEU A 215 17.24 -14.54 -10.43
C LEU A 215 16.20 -15.49 -11.02
N ASN A 216 15.21 -14.97 -11.77
CA ASN A 216 14.22 -15.82 -12.44
C ASN A 216 14.84 -16.77 -13.48
N PHE A 217 15.98 -16.41 -14.08
CA PHE A 217 16.67 -17.27 -15.04
C PHE A 217 17.54 -18.35 -14.35
N LYS A 218 18.16 -18.04 -13.20
CA LYS A 218 18.99 -19.00 -12.46
C LYS A 218 18.19 -20.04 -11.66
N ILE A 219 17.06 -19.63 -11.05
CA ILE A 219 16.21 -20.56 -10.27
C ILE A 219 15.54 -21.58 -11.21
N GLY A 220 15.13 -21.17 -12.42
CA GLY A 220 14.64 -22.07 -13.45
C GLY A 220 15.69 -23.06 -13.98
N ALA A 221 16.96 -22.65 -14.04
CA ALA A 221 18.05 -23.52 -14.50
C ALA A 221 18.51 -24.56 -13.46
N MET A 222 18.39 -24.26 -12.15
CA MET A 222 18.74 -25.22 -11.09
C MET A 222 17.68 -26.32 -10.88
N ALA A 223 16.41 -26.05 -11.17
CA ALA A 223 15.33 -27.03 -10.99
C ALA A 223 15.27 -28.13 -12.06
N CYS A 224 15.96 -27.98 -13.20
CA CYS A 224 15.92 -28.95 -14.30
C CYS A 224 17.04 -30.01 -14.30
N ASN A 225 18.00 -29.97 -13.36
CA ASN A 225 19.18 -30.87 -13.40
C ASN A 225 19.15 -32.03 -12.39
N THR A 226 17.98 -32.41 -11.87
CA THR A 226 17.83 -33.65 -11.09
C THR A 226 16.99 -34.67 -11.84
N THR A 227 17.55 -35.25 -12.90
CA THR A 227 17.09 -36.57 -13.38
C THR A 227 17.59 -37.64 -12.40
N PRO A 228 16.73 -38.55 -11.91
CA PRO A 228 17.15 -39.60 -10.98
C PRO A 228 18.06 -40.62 -11.69
N PRO A 229 19.09 -41.17 -11.02
CA PRO A 229 19.87 -42.27 -11.59
C PRO A 229 19.01 -43.53 -11.67
N GLY A 230 19.02 -44.16 -12.83
CA GLY A 230 18.45 -45.49 -13.07
C GLY A 230 19.33 -46.62 -12.56
#